data_AF-A0A077WYS1-F1
#
_entry.id   AF-A0A077WYS1-F1
#
_cell.length_a   1.000
_cell.length_b   1.000
_cell.length_c   1.000
_cell.angle_alpha   90.00
_cell.angle_beta   90.00
_cell.angle_gamma   90.00
#
_symmetry.space_group_name_H-M   'P 1'
#
loop_
_entity.id
_entity.type
_entity.pdbx_description
1 polymer ?
#
loop_
_entity_poly.entity_id
_entity_poly.type
_entity_poly.pdbx_seq_one_letter_code
_entity_poly.pdbx_strand_id
1 'polypeptide(L)'
;MPTACSAVELLKWPQPKLCIAIEKRFLDKVKRARESPIEILVDDNNVTTTERQSTPPEKRPSTAQSDTGQTAKRPRLAVSQTNSSSSSSSRSNVTTSASSSNSTQPTAIQRSDNILRMHMIELGPVQHAHQSGPPRMPGGVDEYAGRKTMKEWLKAESKYRKDVKKTKVPIYKNGHRHIAKIGAVEADIDLTPEGKQHDAPIGKLSDQLLIRIFQHCSHIQTLSTVVTVCRQWRRAGLDPSVWRHVSAEQMSLFEQIIQCAEEDGRPLSRRLQHTVSITLDTIVYACCTVHRLPKNPRSFFPRLKEVYATWNHYEDFLRFITWIPDLEVIWAERIKIMSRHQQMFIFSDFKKHQKTLKKLSLRFSEGCPVEGYMSESPDSPNILPPTLEVLELVNIYDPDEEDHMKHLRRVQEKITMEEQRSGYAQLERSLDMKYRSLGHLRNLRALTFGRCNAWTADIWRKCLSACAPKLEFLSLAGWDGKSRIQDTPDERLKAREELPGEPPISLAERAIADGFALMSEIRHIQLVKFYIGHGVVQGIKRLLQNNPDLEIESLYVNGKKARNGMKRLQAIEGTSTDIDIHFQ
;
A
#
# COMPACT_ATOMS: atom_id res chain seq x y z
N MET A 1 -16.77 44.60 34.09
CA MET A 1 -16.09 44.63 32.77
C MET A 1 -16.03 43.21 32.23
N PRO A 2 -16.72 42.88 31.12
CA PRO A 2 -16.60 41.55 30.52
C PRO A 2 -15.57 41.59 29.38
N THR A 3 -14.52 40.79 29.50
CA THR A 3 -13.53 40.53 28.46
C THR A 3 -14.13 39.65 27.36
N ALA A 4 -14.22 40.21 26.15
CA ALA A 4 -14.65 39.51 24.96
C ALA A 4 -13.59 38.48 24.52
N CYS A 5 -13.97 37.21 24.41
CA CYS A 5 -13.17 36.18 23.76
C CYS A 5 -13.49 36.21 22.26
N SER A 6 -12.57 36.72 21.45
CA SER A 6 -12.62 36.65 19.99
C SER A 6 -12.35 35.22 19.52
N ALA A 7 -13.37 34.57 18.96
CA ALA A 7 -13.22 33.32 18.24
C ALA A 7 -12.60 33.60 16.86
N VAL A 8 -11.41 33.06 16.61
CA VAL A 8 -10.80 33.05 15.27
C VAL A 8 -11.33 31.83 14.54
N GLU A 9 -12.35 32.01 13.71
CA GLU A 9 -12.76 30.99 12.74
C GLU A 9 -11.71 30.89 11.63
N LEU A 10 -10.99 29.77 11.61
CA LEU A 10 -10.12 29.38 10.50
C LEU A 10 -10.99 28.97 9.31
N LEU A 11 -11.32 29.93 8.45
CA LEU A 11 -11.94 29.71 7.15
C LEU A 11 -11.00 28.89 6.27
N LYS A 12 -11.31 27.59 6.09
CA LYS A 12 -10.62 26.73 5.14
C LYS A 12 -10.95 27.17 3.71
N TRP A 13 -9.94 27.65 3.00
CA TRP A 13 -10.04 27.92 1.56
C TRP A 13 -10.21 26.61 0.79
N PRO A 14 -11.17 26.52 -0.16
CA PRO A 14 -11.27 25.35 -1.03
C PRO A 14 -10.03 25.28 -1.94
N GLN A 15 -9.48 24.07 -2.11
CA GLN A 15 -8.36 23.84 -3.02
C GLN A 15 -8.72 24.29 -4.45
N PRO A 16 -7.75 24.86 -5.21
CA PRO A 16 -7.99 25.27 -6.58
C PRO A 16 -8.35 24.06 -7.44
N LYS A 17 -9.58 24.05 -7.98
CA LYS A 17 -9.97 23.12 -9.04
C LYS A 17 -9.43 23.66 -10.36
N LEU A 18 -8.43 23.00 -10.93
CA LEU A 18 -7.97 23.30 -12.28
C LEU A 18 -9.05 22.82 -13.28
N CYS A 19 -9.88 23.74 -13.76
CA CYS A 19 -10.79 23.47 -14.87
C CYS A 19 -10.08 23.77 -16.19
N ILE A 20 -9.65 22.72 -16.89
CA ILE A 20 -9.13 22.84 -18.26
C ILE A 20 -10.33 22.79 -19.20
N ALA A 21 -10.65 23.93 -19.82
CA ALA A 21 -11.61 23.96 -20.93
C ALA A 21 -10.94 23.35 -22.16
N ILE A 22 -11.47 22.24 -22.66
CA ILE A 22 -10.99 21.57 -23.87
C ILE A 22 -12.02 21.80 -24.98
N GLU A 23 -11.56 22.27 -26.14
CA GLU A 23 -12.43 22.52 -27.28
C GLU A 23 -13.16 21.24 -27.72
N LYS A 24 -14.49 21.31 -27.86
CA LYS A 24 -15.32 20.18 -28.30
C LYS A 24 -14.81 19.57 -29.63
N ARG A 25 -14.30 20.42 -30.53
CA ARG A 25 -13.71 19.98 -31.81
C ARG A 25 -12.43 19.16 -31.63
N PHE A 26 -11.63 19.47 -30.62
CA PHE A 26 -10.46 18.66 -30.25
C PHE A 26 -10.91 17.30 -29.71
N LEU A 27 -11.89 17.26 -28.80
CA LEU A 27 -12.51 16.01 -28.32
C LEU A 27 -13.13 15.19 -29.46
N ASP A 28 -13.78 15.84 -30.42
CA ASP A 28 -14.38 15.19 -31.60
C ASP A 28 -13.32 14.73 -32.62
N LYS A 29 -12.14 15.36 -32.67
CA LYS A 29 -10.98 14.88 -33.45
C LYS A 29 -10.32 13.68 -32.77
N VAL A 30 -10.17 13.70 -31.44
CA VAL A 30 -9.65 12.55 -30.66
C VAL A 30 -10.59 11.35 -30.76
N LYS A 31 -11.91 11.58 -30.69
CA LYS A 31 -12.92 10.53 -30.91
C LYS A 31 -12.86 9.97 -32.33
N ARG A 32 -12.82 10.82 -33.36
CA ARG A 32 -12.68 10.37 -34.76
C ARG A 32 -11.37 9.62 -35.02
N ALA A 33 -10.26 10.03 -34.41
CA ALA A 33 -8.99 9.31 -34.50
C ALA A 33 -9.04 7.94 -33.82
N ARG A 34 -9.89 7.78 -32.79
CA ARG A 34 -10.11 6.51 -32.08
C ARG A 34 -11.11 5.58 -32.79
N GLU A 35 -12.00 6.15 -33.61
CA GLU A 35 -13.05 5.45 -34.36
C GLU A 35 -12.67 5.20 -35.84
N SER A 36 -11.50 5.66 -36.29
CA SER A 36 -11.03 5.42 -37.66
C SER A 36 -10.68 3.93 -37.83
N PRO A 37 -11.27 3.22 -38.81
CA PRO A 37 -10.87 1.85 -39.13
C PRO A 37 -9.43 1.84 -39.62
N ILE A 38 -8.64 0.87 -39.15
CA ILE A 38 -7.37 0.53 -39.78
C ILE A 38 -7.75 -0.17 -41.09
N GLU A 39 -7.63 0.52 -42.23
CA GLU A 39 -7.64 -0.14 -43.54
C GLU A 39 -6.38 -0.98 -43.66
N ILE A 40 -6.53 -2.29 -43.44
CA ILE A 40 -5.54 -3.27 -43.87
C ILE A 40 -5.77 -3.45 -45.37
N LEU A 41 -4.88 -2.88 -46.18
CA LEU A 41 -4.72 -3.27 -47.58
C LEU A 41 -4.25 -4.73 -47.60
N VAL A 42 -5.17 -5.63 -47.92
CA VAL A 42 -4.86 -7.02 -48.26
C VAL A 42 -4.63 -7.05 -49.76
N ASP A 43 -3.38 -7.33 -50.16
CA ASP A 43 -3.06 -7.64 -51.55
C ASP A 43 -3.64 -9.01 -51.90
N ASP A 44 -4.67 -9.00 -52.76
CA ASP A 44 -5.19 -10.19 -53.44
C ASP A 44 -4.22 -10.60 -54.55
N ASN A 45 -3.43 -11.65 -54.32
CA ASN A 45 -2.89 -12.53 -55.37
C ASN A 45 -2.29 -13.81 -54.77
N ASN A 46 -3.10 -14.86 -54.63
CA ASN A 46 -2.91 -16.09 -55.43
C ASN A 46 -3.79 -17.25 -54.93
N VAL A 47 -4.55 -17.75 -55.89
CA VAL A 47 -5.29 -19.01 -55.89
C VAL A 47 -4.30 -20.16 -56.04
N THR A 48 -4.36 -21.19 -55.20
CA THR A 48 -4.52 -22.58 -55.66
C THR A 48 -4.91 -23.54 -54.53
N THR A 49 -6.03 -24.19 -54.78
CA THR A 49 -6.68 -25.32 -54.12
C THR A 49 -5.81 -26.59 -54.03
N THR A 50 -5.90 -27.32 -52.92
CA THR A 50 -6.08 -28.79 -52.99
C THR A 50 -6.79 -29.32 -51.75
N GLU A 51 -7.86 -30.07 -52.01
CA GLU A 51 -8.70 -30.79 -51.06
C GLU A 51 -7.94 -31.95 -50.37
N ARG A 52 -8.29 -32.26 -49.13
CA ARG A 52 -8.64 -33.65 -48.75
C ARG A 52 -9.35 -33.74 -47.40
N GLN A 53 -10.47 -34.44 -47.44
CA GLN A 53 -11.36 -34.83 -46.36
C GLN A 53 -10.69 -35.79 -45.37
N SER A 54 -11.07 -35.71 -44.09
CA SER A 54 -10.97 -36.84 -43.16
C SER A 54 -12.16 -36.87 -42.19
N THR A 55 -12.77 -38.05 -42.16
CA THR A 55 -13.91 -38.52 -41.37
C THR A 55 -13.45 -39.03 -39.98
N PRO A 56 -14.39 -39.35 -39.05
CA PRO A 56 -14.20 -39.28 -37.59
C PRO A 56 -13.68 -40.57 -36.92
N PRO A 57 -13.30 -40.55 -35.62
CA PRO A 57 -12.67 -41.70 -34.97
C PRO A 57 -13.70 -42.67 -34.37
N GLU A 58 -13.42 -43.97 -34.57
CA GLU A 58 -14.12 -45.10 -33.99
C GLU A 58 -13.33 -45.71 -32.82
N LYS A 59 -14.06 -46.37 -31.92
CA LYS A 59 -13.68 -46.85 -30.60
C LYS A 59 -12.85 -48.15 -30.62
N ARG A 60 -12.31 -48.46 -29.43
CA ARG A 60 -12.27 -49.79 -28.74
C ARG A 60 -10.93 -50.60 -28.79
N PRO A 61 -10.71 -51.62 -27.93
CA PRO A 61 -10.02 -51.48 -26.63
C PRO A 61 -8.92 -52.54 -26.33
N SER A 62 -8.28 -52.39 -25.16
CA SER A 62 -7.78 -53.42 -24.20
C SER A 62 -6.81 -54.53 -24.66
N THR A 63 -5.67 -54.71 -23.96
CA THR A 63 -5.40 -55.88 -23.07
C THR A 63 -4.04 -55.86 -22.35
N ALA A 64 -4.01 -56.56 -21.19
CA ALA A 64 -2.95 -57.22 -20.40
C ALA A 64 -1.70 -56.41 -19.92
N GLN A 65 -1.42 -56.27 -18.61
CA GLN A 65 -1.02 -57.25 -17.57
C GLN A 65 0.27 -58.05 -17.87
N SER A 66 1.35 -57.75 -17.12
CA SER A 66 2.13 -58.77 -16.38
C SER A 66 3.14 -58.13 -15.43
N ASP A 67 3.11 -58.62 -14.19
CA ASP A 67 4.05 -58.40 -13.08
C ASP A 67 5.45 -58.98 -13.31
N THR A 68 6.39 -58.48 -12.49
CA THR A 68 7.64 -59.04 -11.91
C THR A 68 8.72 -57.94 -11.95
N GLY A 69 9.46 -57.57 -10.91
CA GLY A 69 9.82 -58.26 -9.68
C GLY A 69 11.36 -58.22 -9.54
N GLN A 70 11.86 -57.55 -8.51
CA GLN A 70 13.14 -57.77 -7.81
C GLN A 70 14.47 -57.05 -8.21
N THR A 71 14.93 -56.27 -7.20
CA THR A 71 16.26 -56.26 -6.52
C THR A 71 17.54 -55.69 -7.15
N ALA A 72 17.98 -54.59 -6.53
CA ALA A 72 19.27 -54.39 -5.82
C ALA A 72 20.63 -54.45 -6.56
N LYS A 73 21.39 -53.35 -6.52
CA LYS A 73 22.69 -53.17 -5.79
C LYS A 73 23.63 -52.12 -6.44
N ARG A 74 24.18 -51.29 -5.53
CA ARG A 74 25.51 -50.63 -5.50
C ARG A 74 25.86 -49.51 -6.50
N PRO A 75 26.37 -48.36 -6.02
CA PRO A 75 27.10 -47.38 -6.82
C PRO A 75 28.60 -47.71 -6.87
N ARG A 76 29.25 -47.37 -8.00
CA ARG A 76 30.69 -47.47 -8.21
C ARG A 76 31.28 -46.05 -8.30
N LEU A 77 32.32 -45.82 -7.50
CA LEU A 77 33.24 -44.69 -7.56
C LEU A 77 33.99 -44.66 -8.90
N ALA A 78 34.27 -43.47 -9.41
CA ALA A 78 35.40 -43.22 -10.29
C ALA A 78 36.11 -41.93 -9.86
N VAL A 79 37.34 -42.15 -9.39
CA VAL A 79 38.39 -41.17 -9.13
C VAL A 79 39.00 -40.75 -10.48
N SER A 80 39.34 -39.47 -10.63
CA SER A 80 40.41 -39.03 -11.53
C SER A 80 41.05 -37.78 -10.96
N GLN A 81 42.24 -37.97 -10.39
CA GLN A 81 43.23 -36.93 -10.11
C GLN A 81 43.83 -36.46 -11.45
N THR A 82 44.21 -35.18 -11.55
CA THR A 82 45.55 -34.76 -12.00
C THR A 82 45.78 -33.27 -11.71
N ASN A 83 46.81 -33.02 -10.90
CA ASN A 83 47.83 -31.96 -10.91
C ASN A 83 47.89 -31.08 -12.19
N SER A 84 48.34 -29.83 -12.20
CA SER A 84 49.46 -29.22 -11.48
C SER A 84 49.50 -27.69 -11.68
N SER A 85 50.11 -27.06 -10.68
CA SER A 85 50.73 -25.72 -10.57
C SER A 85 51.45 -25.11 -11.78
N SER A 86 51.42 -23.77 -11.88
CA SER A 86 52.55 -22.81 -12.05
C SER A 86 51.99 -21.38 -12.27
N SER A 87 52.27 -20.39 -11.40
CA SER A 87 53.34 -19.35 -11.50
C SER A 87 53.30 -18.56 -12.84
N SER A 88 53.36 -17.24 -12.97
CA SER A 88 53.82 -16.14 -12.11
C SER A 88 53.69 -14.80 -12.88
N SER A 89 53.85 -13.68 -12.17
CA SER A 89 54.50 -12.41 -12.59
C SER A 89 53.89 -11.52 -13.69
N SER A 90 53.61 -10.25 -13.33
CA SER A 90 54.37 -9.06 -13.79
C SER A 90 53.54 -7.83 -14.21
N ARG A 91 54.08 -6.67 -13.80
CA ARG A 91 54.19 -5.37 -14.50
C ARG A 91 53.08 -4.32 -14.38
N SER A 92 53.45 -3.33 -13.56
CA SER A 92 53.31 -1.89 -13.75
C SER A 92 53.41 -1.40 -15.20
N ASN A 93 52.62 -0.37 -15.54
CA ASN A 93 53.07 0.72 -16.39
C ASN A 93 52.33 2.03 -16.06
N VAL A 94 53.15 3.06 -15.87
CA VAL A 94 52.83 4.48 -15.82
C VAL A 94 52.59 4.96 -17.25
N THR A 95 51.62 5.85 -17.47
CA THR A 95 51.71 6.82 -18.58
C THR A 95 50.93 8.09 -18.28
N THR A 96 51.65 9.17 -18.55
CA THR A 96 51.38 10.60 -18.47
C THR A 96 50.20 11.06 -19.33
N SER A 97 49.42 12.02 -18.83
CA SER A 97 48.59 12.90 -19.66
C SER A 97 48.80 14.36 -19.26
N ALA A 98 49.60 15.05 -20.08
CA ALA A 98 49.63 16.50 -20.14
C ALA A 98 48.47 16.96 -21.04
N SER A 99 47.67 17.93 -20.58
CA SER A 99 46.77 18.68 -21.46
C SER A 99 46.74 20.14 -21.03
N SER A 100 47.16 20.97 -21.98
CA SER A 100 47.23 22.41 -22.00
C SER A 100 45.83 23.04 -22.06
N SER A 101 45.59 24.07 -21.26
CA SER A 101 44.41 24.93 -21.35
C SER A 101 44.86 26.33 -21.79
N ASN A 102 44.56 26.67 -23.04
CA ASN A 102 44.65 28.04 -23.54
C ASN A 102 43.38 28.79 -23.14
N SER A 103 43.57 29.88 -22.41
CA SER A 103 42.53 30.83 -22.00
C SER A 103 42.32 31.85 -23.11
N THR A 104 41.09 31.96 -23.61
CA THR A 104 40.69 33.00 -24.56
C THR A 104 39.74 33.97 -23.86
N GLN A 105 40.11 35.25 -23.86
CA GLN A 105 39.33 36.38 -23.34
C GLN A 105 38.01 36.58 -24.10
N PRO A 106 36.94 37.09 -23.46
CA PRO A 106 35.80 37.64 -24.17
C PRO A 106 35.87 39.17 -24.27
N THR A 107 35.78 39.67 -25.51
CA THR A 107 35.57 41.08 -25.85
C THR A 107 34.15 41.53 -25.54
N ALA A 108 34.05 42.67 -24.84
CA ALA A 108 32.83 43.36 -24.48
C ALA A 108 32.11 43.96 -25.71
N ILE A 109 30.80 43.75 -25.80
CA ILE A 109 29.90 44.51 -26.67
C ILE A 109 28.83 45.15 -25.78
N GLN A 110 28.86 46.48 -25.75
CA GLN A 110 27.85 47.35 -25.15
C GLN A 110 26.52 47.24 -25.93
N ARG A 111 25.41 47.00 -25.24
CA ARG A 111 24.06 47.39 -25.71
C ARG A 111 23.15 47.79 -24.54
N SER A 112 22.93 49.10 -24.47
CA SER A 112 21.70 49.84 -24.15
C SER A 112 20.72 49.24 -23.13
N ASP A 113 20.68 49.90 -21.98
CA ASP A 113 19.67 49.82 -20.93
C ASP A 113 18.25 50.13 -21.42
N ASN A 114 17.30 49.26 -21.06
CA ASN A 114 15.91 49.62 -20.83
C ASN A 114 15.39 48.72 -19.70
N ILE A 115 15.57 49.21 -18.47
CA ILE A 115 15.22 48.52 -17.22
C ILE A 115 13.72 48.73 -16.95
N LEU A 116 12.92 47.68 -17.17
CA LEU A 116 11.65 47.50 -16.45
C LEU A 116 11.96 46.80 -15.13
N ARG A 117 11.92 47.55 -14.02
CA ARG A 117 12.01 47.00 -12.66
C ARG A 117 10.79 46.13 -12.38
N MET A 118 10.92 44.81 -12.47
CA MET A 118 10.06 43.88 -11.74
C MET A 118 10.63 43.69 -10.34
N HIS A 119 9.84 44.05 -9.32
CA HIS A 119 10.13 43.67 -7.95
C HIS A 119 9.97 42.15 -7.82
N MET A 120 11.11 41.47 -7.68
CA MET A 120 11.17 40.06 -7.34
C MET A 120 11.27 39.97 -5.81
N ILE A 121 10.21 39.51 -5.16
CA ILE A 121 10.25 39.21 -3.72
C ILE A 121 10.86 37.82 -3.59
N GLU A 122 12.10 37.76 -3.11
CA GLU A 122 12.72 36.51 -2.66
C GLU A 122 11.98 36.03 -1.41
N LEU A 123 11.14 35.01 -1.58
CA LEU A 123 10.75 34.16 -0.47
C LEU A 123 11.93 33.23 -0.18
N GLY A 124 12.53 33.40 1.00
CA GLY A 124 13.62 32.56 1.49
C GLY A 124 13.27 31.06 1.51
N PRO A 125 14.25 30.18 1.76
CA PRO A 125 14.10 28.75 1.60
C PRO A 125 12.98 28.21 2.50
N VAL A 126 11.92 27.72 1.87
CA VAL A 126 10.86 26.97 2.56
C VAL A 126 11.48 25.67 3.06
N GLN A 127 11.53 25.52 4.38
CA GLN A 127 11.98 24.29 5.03
C GLN A 127 11.15 23.10 4.52
N HIS A 128 11.83 22.03 4.13
CA HIS A 128 11.22 20.76 3.76
C HIS A 128 10.49 20.16 4.96
N ALA A 129 9.19 20.46 5.08
CA ALA A 129 8.30 19.72 5.93
C ALA A 129 8.01 18.36 5.27
N HIS A 130 8.64 17.31 5.80
CA HIS A 130 8.15 15.95 5.69
C HIS A 130 6.72 15.89 6.28
N GLN A 131 5.69 15.99 5.44
CA GLN A 131 4.30 15.67 5.79
C GLN A 131 3.73 14.84 4.65
N SER A 132 3.55 13.54 4.90
CA SER A 132 2.27 12.91 5.25
C SER A 132 1.53 12.46 3.98
N GLY A 133 1.11 11.20 3.96
CA GLY A 133 0.31 10.62 2.88
C GLY A 133 -0.98 11.43 2.60
N PRO A 134 -1.76 11.02 1.57
CA PRO A 134 -2.92 11.79 1.12
C PRO A 134 -3.87 12.14 2.28
N PRO A 135 -4.47 13.34 2.27
CA PRO A 135 -5.20 13.87 3.41
C PRO A 135 -6.36 12.95 3.82
N ARG A 136 -6.36 12.53 5.09
CA ARG A 136 -7.51 11.86 5.71
C ARG A 136 -8.67 12.85 5.79
N MET A 137 -9.80 12.51 5.17
CA MET A 137 -11.08 13.19 5.40
C MET A 137 -11.58 12.84 6.82
N PRO A 138 -12.04 13.80 7.64
CA PRO A 138 -12.73 13.52 8.88
C PRO A 138 -14.19 13.15 8.56
N GLY A 139 -14.57 11.90 8.80
CA GLY A 139 -15.92 11.39 8.57
C GLY A 139 -15.88 10.00 7.95
N GLY A 140 -16.22 8.98 8.74
CA GLY A 140 -16.26 7.59 8.32
C GLY A 140 -17.14 7.39 7.08
N VAL A 141 -16.57 6.78 6.05
CA VAL A 141 -17.26 6.42 4.79
C VAL A 141 -18.01 5.08 4.93
N ASP A 142 -18.15 4.55 6.15
CA ASP A 142 -18.92 3.33 6.40
C ASP A 142 -20.43 3.58 6.55
N GLU A 143 -20.89 4.83 6.66
CA GLU A 143 -22.34 5.14 6.78
C GLU A 143 -23.09 5.35 5.45
N TYR A 144 -22.40 5.44 4.30
CA TYR A 144 -23.05 5.63 2.99
C TYR A 144 -22.84 4.46 2.00
N ALA A 145 -22.01 3.47 2.33
CA ALA A 145 -21.82 2.27 1.52
C ALA A 145 -22.88 1.18 1.77
N GLY A 146 -23.79 1.40 2.72
CA GLY A 146 -24.92 0.51 2.97
C GLY A 146 -26.16 0.88 2.15
N ARG A 147 -26.59 -0.04 1.28
CA ARG A 147 -27.90 -0.09 0.59
C ARG A 147 -28.07 0.75 -0.69
N LYS A 148 -27.20 0.54 -1.68
CA LYS A 148 -27.66 0.57 -3.08
C LYS A 148 -27.29 -0.73 -3.77
N THR A 149 -28.29 -1.47 -4.22
CA THR A 149 -28.10 -2.66 -5.05
C THR A 149 -27.42 -2.26 -6.37
N MET A 150 -26.68 -3.17 -7.00
CA MET A 150 -26.04 -2.93 -8.32
C MET A 150 -27.03 -2.39 -9.35
N LYS A 151 -28.29 -2.82 -9.27
CA LYS A 151 -29.41 -2.34 -10.09
C LYS A 151 -29.72 -0.85 -9.87
N GLU A 152 -29.63 -0.35 -8.65
CA GLU A 152 -29.84 1.07 -8.32
C GLU A 152 -28.68 1.94 -8.78
N TRP A 153 -27.45 1.41 -8.73
CA TRP A 153 -26.27 2.08 -9.26
C TRP A 153 -26.34 2.23 -10.78
N LEU A 154 -26.64 1.13 -11.49
CA LEU A 154 -26.82 1.14 -12.95
C LEU A 154 -28.00 2.02 -13.38
N LYS A 155 -29.08 2.08 -12.59
CA LYS A 155 -30.22 2.98 -12.83
C LYS A 155 -29.84 4.46 -12.63
N ALA A 156 -29.04 4.77 -11.60
CA ALA A 156 -28.53 6.11 -11.36
C ALA A 156 -27.56 6.56 -12.47
N GLU A 157 -26.68 5.67 -12.92
CA GLU A 157 -25.75 5.93 -14.02
C GLU A 157 -26.49 6.11 -15.36
N SER A 158 -27.47 5.25 -15.66
CA SER A 158 -28.31 5.37 -16.86
C SER A 158 -29.12 6.66 -16.86
N LYS A 159 -29.66 7.06 -15.70
CA LYS A 159 -30.35 8.35 -15.52
C LYS A 159 -29.38 9.51 -15.74
N TYR A 160 -28.20 9.49 -15.11
CA TYR A 160 -27.17 10.52 -15.31
C TYR A 160 -26.75 10.64 -16.78
N ARG A 161 -26.52 9.53 -17.48
CA ARG A 161 -26.18 9.53 -18.92
C ARG A 161 -27.32 10.09 -19.78
N LYS A 162 -28.58 9.82 -19.44
CA LYS A 162 -29.76 10.39 -20.12
C LYS A 162 -29.90 11.90 -19.85
N ASP A 163 -29.68 12.32 -18.61
CA ASP A 163 -29.79 13.72 -18.19
C ASP A 163 -28.66 14.55 -18.82
N VAL A 164 -27.42 14.04 -18.85
CA VAL A 164 -26.27 14.68 -19.53
C VAL A 164 -26.48 14.77 -21.04
N LYS A 165 -27.09 13.76 -21.68
CA LYS A 165 -27.43 13.81 -23.11
C LYS A 165 -28.58 14.78 -23.42
N LYS A 166 -29.42 15.12 -22.44
CA LYS A 166 -30.58 16.01 -22.60
C LYS A 166 -30.32 17.46 -22.14
N THR A 167 -29.26 17.71 -21.38
CA THR A 167 -28.83 19.08 -21.06
C THR A 167 -28.32 19.80 -22.31
N LYS A 168 -29.25 20.34 -23.10
CA LYS A 168 -28.97 21.54 -23.89
C LYS A 168 -28.77 22.65 -22.86
N VAL A 169 -27.54 23.14 -22.70
CA VAL A 169 -27.28 24.30 -21.84
C VAL A 169 -27.94 25.50 -22.51
N PRO A 170 -28.98 26.09 -21.91
CA PRO A 170 -29.63 27.24 -22.50
C PRO A 170 -28.67 28.42 -22.44
N ILE A 171 -28.39 29.00 -23.59
CA ILE A 171 -27.57 30.19 -23.74
C ILE A 171 -28.53 31.36 -23.84
N TYR A 172 -28.48 32.26 -22.87
CA TYR A 172 -29.33 33.43 -22.85
C TYR A 172 -28.52 34.65 -23.29
N LYS A 173 -29.13 35.48 -24.13
CA LYS A 173 -28.52 36.71 -24.62
C LYS A 173 -28.96 37.85 -23.70
N ASN A 174 -28.01 38.44 -22.97
CA ASN A 174 -28.25 39.61 -22.13
C ASN A 174 -27.40 40.76 -22.68
N GLY A 175 -28.02 41.63 -23.48
CA GLY A 175 -27.31 42.65 -24.27
C GLY A 175 -26.36 42.02 -25.30
N HIS A 176 -25.08 42.40 -25.27
CA HIS A 176 -24.02 41.84 -26.14
C HIS A 176 -23.39 40.54 -25.62
N ARG A 177 -23.73 40.11 -24.40
CA ARG A 177 -23.12 38.93 -23.77
C ARG A 177 -23.99 37.70 -23.91
N HIS A 178 -23.34 36.55 -24.05
CA HIS A 178 -24.00 35.25 -24.08
C HIS A 178 -23.63 34.52 -22.79
N ILE A 179 -24.62 34.24 -21.95
CA ILE A 179 -24.37 33.64 -20.64
C ILE A 179 -24.93 32.21 -20.67
N ALA A 180 -24.09 31.25 -20.30
CA ALA A 180 -24.52 29.88 -20.07
C ALA A 180 -24.61 29.62 -18.57
N LYS A 181 -25.76 29.10 -18.15
CA LYS A 181 -26.00 28.75 -16.75
C LYS A 181 -25.95 27.23 -16.61
N ILE A 182 -24.96 26.74 -15.85
CA ILE A 182 -24.82 25.32 -15.52
C ILE A 182 -24.96 25.19 -14.00
N GLY A 183 -26.16 24.83 -13.55
CA GLY A 183 -26.50 24.83 -12.13
C GLY A 183 -26.55 26.26 -11.55
N ALA A 184 -25.87 26.49 -10.43
CA ALA A 184 -25.79 27.81 -9.78
C ALA A 184 -24.67 28.71 -10.33
N VAL A 185 -23.87 28.21 -11.28
CA VAL A 185 -22.73 28.95 -11.85
C VAL A 185 -23.14 29.56 -13.17
N GLU A 186 -23.03 30.88 -13.26
CA GLU A 186 -23.15 31.64 -14.50
C GLU A 186 -21.74 31.83 -15.08
N ALA A 187 -21.53 31.36 -16.30
CA ALA A 187 -20.29 31.56 -17.04
C ALA A 187 -20.58 32.47 -18.23
N ASP A 188 -19.82 33.56 -18.33
CA ASP A 188 -19.83 34.46 -19.49
C ASP A 188 -19.15 33.72 -20.65
N ILE A 189 -19.89 33.50 -21.75
CA ILE A 189 -19.35 32.91 -22.98
C ILE A 189 -19.10 34.06 -23.96
N ASP A 190 -17.84 34.42 -24.12
CA ASP A 190 -17.45 35.38 -25.14
C ASP A 190 -17.51 34.72 -26.53
N LEU A 191 -18.53 35.09 -27.31
CA LEU A 191 -18.75 34.61 -28.69
C LEU A 191 -18.27 35.62 -29.75
N THR A 192 -17.55 36.67 -29.35
CA THR A 192 -16.97 37.61 -30.31
C THR A 192 -15.92 36.92 -31.21
N PRO A 193 -15.67 37.41 -32.45
CA PRO A 193 -14.57 36.92 -33.28
C PRO A 193 -13.20 37.05 -32.60
N GLU A 194 -13.06 37.99 -31.67
CA GLU A 194 -11.89 38.21 -30.81
C GLU A 194 -11.85 37.20 -29.63
N GLY A 195 -13.01 36.80 -29.10
CA GLY A 195 -13.17 35.69 -28.15
C GLY A 195 -12.75 34.31 -28.72
N LYS A 196 -12.69 34.16 -30.05
CA LYS A 196 -12.06 32.97 -30.69
C LYS A 196 -10.53 32.98 -30.61
N GLN A 197 -9.89 34.07 -30.20
CA GLN A 197 -8.44 34.18 -29.99
C GLN A 197 -8.02 34.10 -28.52
N HIS A 198 -8.97 34.06 -27.58
CA HIS A 198 -8.70 33.78 -26.18
C HIS A 198 -8.67 32.27 -25.88
N ASP A 199 -8.07 31.49 -26.76
CA ASP A 199 -7.46 30.22 -26.36
C ASP A 199 -6.46 30.55 -25.26
N ALA A 200 -6.80 30.24 -24.01
CA ALA A 200 -5.90 30.41 -22.90
C ALA A 200 -4.55 29.72 -23.22
N PRO A 201 -3.44 30.32 -22.81
CA PRO A 201 -2.18 30.38 -23.54
C PRO A 201 -1.31 29.17 -23.27
N ILE A 202 -1.85 27.95 -23.32
CA ILE A 202 -1.04 26.75 -23.07
C ILE A 202 0.12 26.67 -24.08
N GLY A 203 -0.08 27.08 -25.33
CA GLY A 203 1.01 27.19 -26.31
C GLY A 203 2.08 28.24 -25.97
N LYS A 204 1.81 29.18 -25.04
CA LYS A 204 2.79 30.16 -24.54
C LYS A 204 3.43 29.74 -23.21
N LEU A 205 2.97 28.66 -22.59
CA LEU A 205 3.61 28.13 -21.39
C LEU A 205 4.98 27.58 -21.76
N SER A 206 5.98 27.84 -20.91
CA SER A 206 7.28 27.22 -21.05
C SER A 206 7.20 25.71 -20.76
N ASP A 207 8.15 24.95 -21.30
CA ASP A 207 8.20 23.51 -21.07
C ASP A 207 8.29 23.17 -19.56
N GLN A 208 8.94 24.01 -18.76
CA GLN A 208 9.00 23.85 -17.29
C GLN A 208 7.64 23.96 -16.62
N LEU A 209 6.78 24.90 -17.04
CA LEU A 209 5.43 25.03 -16.50
C LEU A 209 4.55 23.86 -16.95
N LEU A 210 4.69 23.41 -18.20
CA LEU A 210 4.00 22.21 -18.69
C LEU A 210 4.41 20.96 -17.93
N ILE A 211 5.71 20.77 -17.66
CA ILE A 211 6.22 19.65 -16.85
C ILE A 211 5.57 19.68 -15.45
N ARG A 212 5.54 20.84 -14.78
CA ARG A 212 4.87 20.97 -13.47
C ARG A 212 3.38 20.64 -13.53
N ILE A 213 2.68 21.09 -14.58
CA ILE A 213 1.27 20.74 -14.78
C ILE A 213 1.10 19.23 -14.99
N PHE A 214 1.93 18.63 -15.85
CA PHE A 214 1.83 17.19 -16.15
C PHE A 214 2.26 16.30 -14.99
N GLN A 215 3.13 16.77 -14.09
CA GLN A 215 3.41 16.09 -12.82
C GLN A 215 2.15 15.94 -11.94
N HIS A 216 1.16 16.82 -12.09
CA HIS A 216 -0.16 16.67 -11.44
C HIS A 216 -1.12 15.74 -12.22
N CYS A 217 -0.82 15.43 -13.48
CA CYS A 217 -1.52 14.42 -14.25
C CYS A 217 -0.91 13.03 -13.96
N SER A 218 -1.07 12.50 -12.74
CA SER A 218 -0.40 11.25 -12.35
C SER A 218 -0.87 10.02 -13.15
N HIS A 219 -2.07 10.05 -13.75
CA HIS A 219 -2.65 8.85 -14.36
C HIS A 219 -2.01 8.49 -15.71
N ILE A 220 -1.59 7.23 -15.86
CA ILE A 220 -0.81 6.72 -17.01
C ILE A 220 -1.47 6.94 -18.37
N GLN A 221 -2.80 6.77 -18.46
CA GLN A 221 -3.56 6.99 -19.70
C GLN A 221 -3.65 8.47 -20.05
N THR A 222 -3.74 9.34 -19.02
CA THR A 222 -3.77 10.80 -19.21
C THR A 222 -2.42 11.27 -19.73
N LEU A 223 -1.32 10.82 -19.12
CA LEU A 223 0.03 11.12 -19.60
C LEU A 223 0.27 10.61 -21.03
N SER A 224 -0.20 9.41 -21.33
CA SER A 224 -0.12 8.84 -22.68
C SER A 224 -0.91 9.66 -23.71
N THR A 225 -2.01 10.30 -23.31
CA THR A 225 -2.76 11.23 -24.16
C THR A 225 -2.04 12.56 -24.29
N VAL A 226 -1.46 13.09 -23.21
CA VAL A 226 -0.71 14.36 -23.20
C VAL A 226 0.41 14.34 -24.24
N VAL A 227 1.15 13.23 -24.36
CA VAL A 227 2.28 13.12 -25.29
C VAL A 227 1.87 13.02 -26.77
N THR A 228 0.58 12.88 -27.08
CA THR A 228 0.06 12.84 -28.46
C THR A 228 -0.56 14.16 -28.93
N VAL A 229 -0.79 15.13 -28.03
CA VAL A 229 -1.47 16.39 -28.35
C VAL A 229 -0.70 17.24 -29.37
N CYS A 230 0.53 17.63 -29.05
CA CYS A 230 1.39 18.42 -29.94
C CYS A 230 2.88 18.18 -29.63
N ARG A 231 3.79 18.70 -30.47
CA ARG A 231 5.24 18.50 -30.29
C ARG A 231 5.77 19.07 -28.96
N GLN A 232 5.25 20.21 -28.52
CA GLN A 232 5.67 20.82 -27.26
C GLN A 232 5.23 19.96 -26.06
N TRP A 233 3.97 19.57 -26.02
CA TRP A 233 3.43 18.69 -24.97
C TRP A 233 4.10 17.33 -24.98
N ARG A 234 4.44 16.80 -26.16
CA ARG A 234 5.24 15.57 -26.26
C ARG A 234 6.60 15.73 -25.59
N ARG A 235 7.32 16.83 -25.84
CA ARG A 235 8.63 17.08 -25.21
C ARG A 235 8.50 17.18 -23.69
N ALA A 236 7.59 18.02 -23.21
CA ALA A 236 7.36 18.20 -21.78
C ALA A 236 6.81 16.93 -21.10
N GLY A 237 5.87 16.23 -21.74
CA GLY A 237 5.24 15.03 -21.21
C GLY A 237 6.10 13.77 -21.30
N LEU A 238 7.18 13.78 -22.09
CA LEU A 238 8.19 12.71 -22.08
C LEU A 238 9.34 12.99 -21.09
N ASP A 239 9.29 14.12 -20.37
CA ASP A 239 10.28 14.41 -19.34
C ASP A 239 10.23 13.34 -18.22
N PRO A 240 11.38 12.77 -17.81
CA PRO A 240 11.42 11.73 -16.79
C PRO A 240 10.75 12.10 -15.46
N SER A 241 10.76 13.38 -15.08
CA SER A 241 10.17 13.84 -13.82
C SER A 241 8.64 13.71 -13.80
N VAL A 242 7.99 13.76 -14.97
CA VAL A 242 6.54 13.58 -15.13
C VAL A 242 6.11 12.14 -14.82
N TRP A 243 6.98 11.16 -15.10
CA TRP A 243 6.71 9.73 -14.93
C TRP A 243 7.22 9.15 -13.60
N ARG A 244 7.74 10.00 -12.72
CA ARG A 244 8.33 9.56 -11.43
C ARG A 244 7.28 9.00 -10.47
N HIS A 245 6.10 9.61 -10.46
CA HIS A 245 4.95 9.24 -9.62
C HIS A 245 3.74 9.03 -10.51
N VAL A 246 3.37 7.78 -10.77
CA VAL A 246 2.28 7.45 -11.69
C VAL A 246 1.15 6.76 -10.95
N SER A 247 -0.08 6.99 -11.40
CA SER A 247 -1.24 6.21 -11.00
C SER A 247 -1.77 5.43 -12.21
N ALA A 248 -2.30 4.25 -11.97
CA ALA A 248 -2.89 3.43 -13.01
C ALA A 248 -3.98 2.54 -12.45
N GLU A 249 -4.99 2.28 -13.27
CA GLU A 249 -5.85 1.13 -13.04
C GLU A 249 -5.02 -0.15 -13.22
N GLN A 250 -5.01 -1.02 -12.21
CA GLN A 250 -4.17 -2.22 -12.18
C GLN A 250 -4.33 -3.09 -13.43
N MET A 251 -5.58 -3.40 -13.80
CA MET A 251 -5.89 -4.20 -14.99
C MET A 251 -5.36 -3.56 -16.27
N SER A 252 -5.64 -2.27 -16.47
CA SER A 252 -5.18 -1.54 -17.65
C SER A 252 -3.65 -1.48 -17.72
N LEU A 253 -2.97 -1.35 -16.59
CA LEU A 253 -1.52 -1.39 -16.53
C LEU A 253 -0.98 -2.75 -16.95
N PHE A 254 -1.56 -3.84 -16.44
CA PHE A 254 -1.10 -5.19 -16.77
C PHE A 254 -1.33 -5.54 -18.23
N GLU A 255 -2.49 -5.18 -18.79
CA GLU A 255 -2.77 -5.32 -20.22
C GLU A 255 -1.75 -4.55 -21.07
N GLN A 256 -1.48 -3.29 -20.72
CA GLN A 256 -0.49 -2.48 -21.44
C GLN A 256 0.92 -3.06 -21.34
N ILE A 257 1.31 -3.58 -20.17
CA ILE A 257 2.61 -4.23 -19.98
C ILE A 257 2.74 -5.49 -20.84
N ILE A 258 1.68 -6.30 -20.93
CA ILE A 258 1.66 -7.51 -21.75
C ILE A 258 1.74 -7.16 -23.23
N GLN A 259 0.91 -6.23 -23.69
CA GLN A 259 0.94 -5.74 -25.07
C GLN A 259 2.34 -5.21 -25.44
N CYS A 260 2.97 -4.45 -24.53
CA CYS A 260 4.32 -3.93 -24.74
C CYS A 260 5.43 -4.99 -24.69
N ALA A 261 5.15 -6.17 -24.12
CA ALA A 261 6.10 -7.28 -24.10
C ALA A 261 6.00 -8.16 -25.36
N GLU A 262 4.84 -8.18 -26.02
CA GLU A 262 4.58 -8.94 -27.24
C GLU A 262 4.94 -8.15 -28.50
N GLU A 263 4.52 -6.89 -28.55
CA GLU A 263 4.91 -5.95 -29.60
C GLU A 263 6.24 -5.31 -29.19
N ASP A 264 7.05 -4.82 -30.13
CA ASP A 264 8.30 -4.09 -29.88
C ASP A 264 8.08 -2.71 -29.16
N GLY A 265 7.17 -2.69 -28.18
CA GLY A 265 6.52 -1.60 -27.45
C GLY A 265 7.43 -0.85 -26.48
N ARG A 266 8.63 -0.50 -26.96
CA ARG A 266 9.62 0.37 -26.30
C ARG A 266 9.07 1.70 -25.76
N PRO A 267 8.02 2.35 -26.33
CA PRO A 267 7.61 3.67 -25.85
C PRO A 267 7.13 3.69 -24.40
N LEU A 268 6.29 2.73 -23.98
CA LEU A 268 5.77 2.70 -22.62
C LEU A 268 6.82 2.22 -21.62
N SER A 269 7.51 1.12 -21.95
CA SER A 269 8.61 0.60 -21.12
C SER A 269 9.65 1.68 -20.80
N ARG A 270 10.12 2.44 -21.80
CA ARG A 270 11.05 3.55 -21.59
C ARG A 270 10.53 4.64 -20.66
N ARG A 271 9.23 4.92 -20.69
CA ARG A 271 8.61 5.93 -19.81
C ARG A 271 8.55 5.44 -18.37
N LEU A 272 8.16 4.18 -18.18
CA LEU A 272 8.04 3.55 -16.86
C LEU A 272 9.40 3.30 -16.18
N GLN A 273 10.50 3.30 -16.94
CA GLN A 273 11.86 3.18 -16.38
C GLN A 273 12.20 4.27 -15.36
N HIS A 274 11.52 5.41 -15.40
CA HIS A 274 11.72 6.53 -14.50
C HIS A 274 10.77 6.52 -13.29
N THR A 275 9.82 5.59 -13.25
CA THR A 275 8.85 5.48 -12.17
C THR A 275 9.52 4.99 -10.90
N VAL A 276 9.39 5.81 -9.85
CA VAL A 276 9.89 5.52 -8.49
C VAL A 276 8.73 5.10 -7.59
N SER A 277 7.54 5.61 -7.86
CA SER A 277 6.35 5.41 -7.05
C SER A 277 5.14 5.16 -7.94
N ILE A 278 4.37 4.13 -7.64
CA ILE A 278 3.15 3.79 -8.39
C ILE A 278 1.94 3.67 -7.45
N THR A 279 0.82 4.26 -7.86
CA THR A 279 -0.49 4.05 -7.24
C THR A 279 -1.35 3.16 -8.14
N LEU A 280 -1.78 2.02 -7.60
CA LEU A 280 -2.62 1.04 -8.27
C LEU A 280 -4.04 1.12 -7.73
N ASP A 281 -4.95 1.57 -8.57
CA ASP A 281 -6.38 1.58 -8.26
C ASP A 281 -7.06 0.41 -8.96
N THR A 282 -7.96 -0.27 -8.27
CA THR A 282 -8.79 -1.31 -8.87
C THR A 282 -10.24 -0.84 -8.84
N ILE A 283 -10.79 -0.50 -10.02
CA ILE A 283 -12.15 0.04 -10.14
C ILE A 283 -13.20 -1.09 -10.14
N VAL A 284 -12.79 -2.33 -10.42
CA VAL A 284 -13.69 -3.46 -10.65
C VAL A 284 -13.28 -4.66 -9.79
N TYR A 285 -14.24 -5.30 -9.12
CA TYR A 285 -14.02 -6.54 -8.33
C TYR A 285 -13.56 -7.75 -9.16
N ALA A 286 -13.16 -7.55 -10.41
CA ALA A 286 -12.62 -8.59 -11.25
C ALA A 286 -11.24 -8.98 -10.73
N CYS A 287 -11.07 -10.26 -10.39
CA CYS A 287 -9.76 -10.86 -10.20
C CYS A 287 -8.98 -10.73 -11.51
N CYS A 288 -7.73 -10.29 -11.46
CA CYS A 288 -6.88 -10.25 -12.62
C CYS A 288 -6.53 -11.71 -12.98
N THR A 289 -7.28 -12.33 -13.89
CA THR A 289 -6.90 -13.62 -14.51
C THR A 289 -5.76 -13.43 -15.51
N VAL A 290 -4.87 -12.47 -15.26
CA VAL A 290 -3.68 -12.23 -16.06
C VAL A 290 -2.67 -13.32 -15.74
N HIS A 291 -2.89 -14.49 -16.34
CA HIS A 291 -2.13 -15.71 -16.06
C HIS A 291 -0.68 -15.65 -16.55
N ARG A 292 -0.34 -14.67 -17.40
CA ARG A 292 0.98 -14.56 -18.00
C ARG A 292 1.45 -13.14 -17.94
N LEU A 293 2.14 -12.88 -16.86
CA LEU A 293 2.88 -11.65 -16.76
C LEU A 293 4.28 -11.82 -17.39
N PRO A 294 4.92 -10.75 -17.90
CA PRO A 294 6.19 -10.87 -18.62
C PRO A 294 7.31 -11.46 -17.76
N LYS A 295 8.22 -12.21 -18.41
CA LYS A 295 9.33 -12.92 -17.75
C LYS A 295 10.29 -11.99 -17.00
N ASN A 296 10.43 -10.73 -17.44
CA ASN A 296 11.34 -9.76 -16.84
C ASN A 296 10.63 -8.43 -16.52
N PRO A 297 9.80 -8.38 -15.46
CA PRO A 297 9.06 -7.18 -15.08
C PRO A 297 9.98 -6.04 -14.62
N ARG A 298 11.21 -6.36 -14.15
CA ARG A 298 12.21 -5.35 -13.79
C ARG A 298 12.62 -4.44 -14.95
N SER A 299 12.41 -4.87 -16.20
CA SER A 299 12.70 -4.04 -17.38
C SER A 299 11.77 -2.83 -17.50
N PHE A 300 10.55 -2.92 -16.96
CA PHE A 300 9.58 -1.83 -16.93
C PHE A 300 9.82 -0.90 -15.74
N PHE A 301 10.19 -1.45 -14.58
CA PHE A 301 10.26 -0.73 -13.30
C PHE A 301 11.62 -0.88 -12.59
N PRO A 302 12.77 -0.57 -13.23
CA PRO A 302 14.09 -0.71 -12.64
C PRO A 302 14.32 0.21 -11.44
N ARG A 303 13.54 1.29 -11.31
CA ARG A 303 13.67 2.30 -10.25
C ARG A 303 12.50 2.33 -9.27
N LEU A 304 11.53 1.43 -9.41
CA LEU A 304 10.36 1.46 -8.54
C LEU A 304 10.73 1.05 -7.12
N LYS A 305 10.41 1.93 -6.18
CA LYS A 305 10.68 1.79 -4.75
C LYS A 305 9.40 1.77 -3.92
N GLU A 306 8.34 2.38 -4.41
CA GLU A 306 7.11 2.55 -3.65
C GLU A 306 5.89 2.06 -4.42
N VAL A 307 5.05 1.29 -3.76
CA VAL A 307 3.77 0.82 -4.28
C VAL A 307 2.68 1.20 -3.31
N TYR A 308 1.68 1.91 -3.82
CA TYR A 308 0.44 2.24 -3.15
C TYR A 308 -0.69 1.51 -3.88
N ALA A 309 -1.56 0.82 -3.17
CA ALA A 309 -2.66 0.09 -3.76
C ALA A 309 -3.96 0.33 -3.01
N THR A 310 -5.07 0.50 -3.73
CA THR A 310 -6.40 0.57 -3.10
C THR A 310 -7.36 -0.42 -3.77
N TRP A 311 -8.18 -1.11 -2.96
CA TRP A 311 -9.20 -2.04 -3.45
C TRP A 311 -8.70 -3.23 -4.28
N ASN A 312 -7.43 -3.60 -4.13
CA ASN A 312 -6.83 -4.72 -4.86
C ASN A 312 -7.20 -6.07 -4.22
N HIS A 313 -7.24 -7.12 -5.04
CA HIS A 313 -7.23 -8.50 -4.54
C HIS A 313 -5.84 -8.85 -4.01
N TYR A 314 -5.77 -9.50 -2.84
CA TYR A 314 -4.51 -9.78 -2.15
C TYR A 314 -3.52 -10.55 -3.03
N GLU A 315 -3.99 -11.59 -3.73
CA GLU A 315 -3.14 -12.43 -4.57
C GLU A 315 -2.56 -11.67 -5.78
N ASP A 316 -3.36 -10.84 -6.45
CA ASP A 316 -2.89 -10.04 -7.58
C ASP A 316 -1.89 -8.98 -7.13
N PHE A 317 -2.13 -8.39 -5.96
CA PHE A 317 -1.22 -7.46 -5.32
C PHE A 317 0.10 -8.14 -4.95
N LEU A 318 0.06 -9.33 -4.34
CA LEU A 318 1.24 -10.14 -4.03
C LEU A 318 2.04 -10.47 -5.29
N ARG A 319 1.38 -10.94 -6.35
CA ARG A 319 2.03 -11.21 -7.64
C ARG A 319 2.76 -9.97 -8.15
N PHE A 320 2.14 -8.79 -8.06
CA PHE A 320 2.76 -7.55 -8.47
C PHE A 320 4.00 -7.19 -7.64
N ILE A 321 3.93 -7.22 -6.30
CA ILE A 321 5.08 -6.83 -5.46
C ILE A 321 6.23 -7.83 -5.56
N THR A 322 5.94 -9.13 -5.70
CA THR A 322 6.97 -10.18 -5.78
C THR A 322 7.84 -10.10 -7.04
N TRP A 323 7.46 -9.25 -8.00
CA TRP A 323 8.24 -8.91 -9.18
C TRP A 323 9.31 -7.86 -8.98
N ILE A 324 9.13 -7.03 -7.95
CA ILE A 324 9.89 -5.82 -7.73
C ILE A 324 10.59 -5.98 -6.39
N PRO A 325 11.65 -6.79 -6.31
CA PRO A 325 12.24 -7.15 -5.02
C PRO A 325 12.83 -5.96 -4.27
N ASP A 326 13.20 -4.89 -4.97
CA ASP A 326 13.90 -3.73 -4.41
C ASP A 326 12.95 -2.65 -3.85
N LEU A 327 11.69 -3.01 -3.56
CA LEU A 327 10.70 -2.12 -2.93
C LEU A 327 11.13 -1.73 -1.51
N GLU A 328 10.94 -0.46 -1.20
CA GLU A 328 11.18 0.15 0.11
C GLU A 328 9.85 0.43 0.84
N VAL A 329 8.78 0.72 0.10
CA VAL A 329 7.46 1.02 0.65
C VAL A 329 6.40 0.19 -0.05
N ILE A 330 5.65 -0.57 0.73
CA ILE A 330 4.45 -1.30 0.32
C ILE A 330 3.31 -0.79 1.19
N TRP A 331 2.34 -0.15 0.55
CA TRP A 331 1.16 0.39 1.22
C TRP A 331 -0.08 -0.04 0.45
N ALA A 332 -1.00 -0.73 1.11
CA ALA A 332 -2.23 -1.20 0.48
C ALA A 332 -3.42 -1.07 1.42
N GLU A 333 -4.48 -0.46 0.93
CA GLU A 333 -5.73 -0.26 1.67
C GLU A 333 -6.91 -0.96 1.00
N ARG A 334 -7.86 -1.38 1.85
CA ARG A 334 -9.10 -2.07 1.43
C ARG A 334 -8.80 -3.31 0.59
N ILE A 335 -7.77 -4.05 0.97
CA ILE A 335 -7.38 -5.29 0.32
C ILE A 335 -8.55 -6.27 0.43
N LYS A 336 -8.89 -6.91 -0.67
CA LYS A 336 -9.92 -7.94 -0.75
C LYS A 336 -9.31 -9.32 -0.80
N ILE A 337 -10.03 -10.27 -0.21
CA ILE A 337 -9.66 -11.67 -0.17
C ILE A 337 -10.79 -12.41 -0.89
N MET A 338 -10.43 -13.21 -1.90
CA MET A 338 -11.38 -13.87 -2.80
C MET A 338 -12.23 -14.93 -2.08
N SER A 339 -11.63 -15.71 -1.20
CA SER A 339 -12.34 -16.66 -0.33
C SER A 339 -11.60 -16.84 0.99
N ARG A 340 -12.35 -16.94 2.09
CA ARG A 340 -11.80 -17.08 3.45
C ARG A 340 -11.03 -18.37 3.69
N HIS A 341 -11.18 -19.35 2.81
CA HIS A 341 -10.57 -20.68 2.95
C HIS A 341 -9.37 -20.90 2.02
N GLN A 342 -9.09 -20.00 1.08
CA GLN A 342 -8.01 -20.20 0.10
C GLN A 342 -6.91 -19.14 0.15
N GLN A 343 -7.16 -18.00 0.78
CA GLN A 343 -6.21 -16.90 0.82
C GLN A 343 -5.98 -16.48 2.27
N MET A 344 -4.74 -16.68 2.73
CA MET A 344 -4.29 -16.36 4.07
C MET A 344 -3.11 -15.41 3.99
N PHE A 345 -2.94 -14.58 5.01
CA PHE A 345 -1.78 -13.70 5.12
C PHE A 345 -0.58 -14.51 5.61
N ILE A 346 0.52 -14.41 4.88
CA ILE A 346 1.74 -15.16 5.13
C ILE A 346 2.92 -14.17 5.18
N PHE A 347 3.67 -14.17 6.29
CA PHE A 347 4.81 -13.28 6.45
C PHE A 347 5.94 -13.53 5.44
N SER A 348 6.11 -14.77 4.97
CA SER A 348 7.16 -15.15 4.01
C SER A 348 6.92 -14.62 2.59
N ASP A 349 5.72 -14.12 2.27
CA ASP A 349 5.42 -13.46 0.99
C ASP A 349 6.38 -12.28 0.72
N PHE A 350 6.92 -11.68 1.79
CA PHE A 350 7.82 -10.54 1.73
C PHE A 350 9.32 -10.92 1.75
N LYS A 351 9.66 -12.22 1.64
CA LYS A 351 11.05 -12.73 1.65
C LYS A 351 11.91 -12.17 0.51
N LYS A 352 11.31 -11.75 -0.60
CA LYS A 352 12.04 -11.12 -1.70
C LYS A 352 12.53 -9.70 -1.36
N HIS A 353 11.98 -9.06 -0.34
CA HIS A 353 12.24 -7.67 0.02
C HIS A 353 13.08 -7.50 1.30
N GLN A 354 13.75 -8.57 1.77
CA GLN A 354 14.47 -8.61 3.05
C GLN A 354 15.48 -7.47 3.26
N LYS A 355 16.10 -7.00 2.17
CA LYS A 355 17.18 -6.02 2.22
C LYS A 355 16.72 -4.57 2.06
N THR A 356 15.51 -4.33 1.57
CA THR A 356 15.08 -3.00 1.13
C THR A 356 13.81 -2.51 1.80
N LEU A 357 12.91 -3.40 2.22
CA LEU A 357 11.59 -3.00 2.69
C LEU A 357 11.65 -2.30 4.06
N LYS A 358 11.34 -1.00 4.08
CA LYS A 358 11.28 -0.18 5.29
C LYS A 358 9.87 -0.01 5.81
N LYS A 359 8.87 0.01 4.92
CA LYS A 359 7.47 0.20 5.29
C LYS A 359 6.57 -0.85 4.65
N LEU A 360 5.82 -1.55 5.50
CA LEU A 360 4.78 -2.49 5.10
C LEU A 360 3.47 -2.10 5.79
N SER A 361 2.47 -1.66 5.03
CA SER A 361 1.14 -1.33 5.54
C SER A 361 0.09 -2.04 4.70
N LEU A 362 -0.65 -2.95 5.31
CA LEU A 362 -1.70 -3.75 4.70
C LEU A 362 -2.97 -3.60 5.53
N ARG A 363 -4.02 -3.07 4.90
CA ARG A 363 -5.33 -2.94 5.54
C ARG A 363 -6.37 -3.71 4.76
N PHE A 364 -6.82 -4.82 5.34
CA PHE A 364 -7.82 -5.67 4.74
C PHE A 364 -9.22 -5.11 4.96
N SER A 365 -10.04 -5.13 3.91
CA SER A 365 -11.45 -4.72 3.96
C SER A 365 -12.29 -5.64 4.85
N GLU A 366 -11.91 -6.92 4.93
CA GLU A 366 -12.50 -7.94 5.79
C GLU A 366 -11.41 -8.61 6.65
N GLY A 367 -11.83 -9.47 7.59
CA GLY A 367 -10.90 -10.27 8.38
C GLY A 367 -10.03 -11.16 7.50
N CYS A 368 -8.71 -11.05 7.62
CA CYS A 368 -7.73 -11.91 6.95
C CYS A 368 -7.14 -12.92 7.94
N PRO A 369 -7.29 -14.24 7.75
CA PRO A 369 -6.64 -15.22 8.60
C PRO A 369 -5.13 -15.17 8.41
N VAL A 370 -4.38 -15.22 9.51
CA VAL A 370 -2.92 -15.38 9.51
C VAL A 370 -2.60 -16.87 9.51
N GLU A 371 -1.79 -17.29 8.54
CA GLU A 371 -1.32 -18.66 8.45
C GLU A 371 0.14 -18.77 8.89
N GLY A 372 0.41 -19.79 9.70
CA GLY A 372 1.76 -20.22 9.99
C GLY A 372 2.15 -21.20 8.90
N TYR A 373 3.16 -20.85 8.09
CA TYR A 373 3.66 -21.74 7.05
C TYR A 373 4.06 -23.08 7.69
N MET A 374 3.27 -24.14 7.45
CA MET A 374 3.61 -25.50 7.88
C MET A 374 4.54 -26.20 6.88
N SER A 375 4.75 -25.64 5.67
CA SER A 375 5.12 -26.49 4.51
C SER A 375 6.48 -26.30 3.84
N GLU A 376 7.39 -25.40 4.26
CA GLU A 376 8.68 -25.26 3.54
C GLU A 376 9.87 -25.15 4.48
N SER A 377 10.29 -26.32 4.96
CA SER A 377 11.49 -26.59 5.76
C SER A 377 11.54 -25.85 7.12
N PRO A 378 11.76 -26.58 8.24
CA PRO A 378 12.04 -25.94 9.53
C PRO A 378 13.24 -24.96 9.47
N ASP A 379 14.07 -25.04 8.42
CA ASP A 379 15.27 -24.23 8.24
C ASP A 379 15.02 -22.88 7.54
N SER A 380 13.81 -22.61 7.03
CA SER A 380 13.50 -21.34 6.36
C SER A 380 12.45 -20.54 7.14
N PRO A 381 12.84 -19.86 8.23
CA PRO A 381 11.88 -19.19 9.09
C PRO A 381 11.10 -18.13 8.33
N ASN A 382 9.81 -17.99 8.68
CA ASN A 382 8.96 -16.88 8.29
C ASN A 382 9.59 -15.58 8.83
N ILE A 383 10.45 -14.95 8.05
CA ILE A 383 11.14 -13.73 8.47
C ILE A 383 10.50 -12.56 7.73
N LEU A 384 9.96 -11.61 8.49
CA LEU A 384 9.68 -10.28 7.98
C LEU A 384 11.01 -9.53 7.77
N PRO A 385 11.12 -8.65 6.77
CA PRO A 385 12.36 -7.91 6.52
C PRO A 385 12.85 -7.18 7.79
N PRO A 386 14.09 -7.43 8.27
CA PRO A 386 14.64 -6.79 9.47
C PRO A 386 14.91 -5.28 9.28
N THR A 387 14.81 -4.82 8.03
CA THR A 387 14.89 -3.41 7.63
C THR A 387 13.59 -2.64 7.86
N LEU A 388 12.50 -3.30 8.28
CA LEU A 388 11.22 -2.65 8.57
C LEU A 388 11.34 -1.65 9.72
N GLU A 389 10.92 -0.43 9.43
CA GLU A 389 10.72 0.68 10.36
C GLU A 389 9.23 0.90 10.66
N VAL A 390 8.35 0.56 9.71
CA VAL A 390 6.90 0.72 9.86
C VAL A 390 6.19 -0.57 9.45
N LEU A 391 5.43 -1.15 10.37
CA LEU A 391 4.57 -2.31 10.13
C LEU A 391 3.13 -1.98 10.53
N GLU A 392 2.21 -2.02 9.57
CA GLU A 392 0.78 -1.89 9.83
C GLU A 392 0.03 -3.08 9.24
N LEU A 393 -0.55 -3.91 10.10
CA LEU A 393 -1.41 -5.03 9.70
C LEU A 393 -2.78 -4.84 10.33
N VAL A 394 -3.76 -4.41 9.54
CA VAL A 394 -5.11 -4.09 10.02
C VAL A 394 -6.10 -5.12 9.51
N ASN A 395 -6.98 -5.57 10.43
CA ASN A 395 -8.03 -6.56 10.17
C ASN A 395 -7.48 -7.97 9.84
N ILE A 396 -6.30 -8.31 10.35
CA ILE A 396 -5.84 -9.69 10.42
C ILE A 396 -6.41 -10.40 11.66
N TYR A 397 -6.56 -11.73 11.65
CA TYR A 397 -6.99 -12.52 12.81
C TYR A 397 -6.34 -13.91 12.79
N ASP A 398 -6.31 -14.57 13.95
CA ASP A 398 -5.79 -15.93 14.06
C ASP A 398 -6.93 -16.97 14.08
N PRO A 399 -7.02 -17.89 13.10
CA PRO A 399 -8.04 -18.93 13.12
C PRO A 399 -7.85 -19.95 14.25
N ASP A 400 -6.60 -20.18 14.69
CA ASP A 400 -6.31 -21.19 15.72
C ASP A 400 -6.87 -20.79 17.09
N GLU A 401 -6.93 -19.48 17.34
CA GLU A 401 -7.61 -18.93 18.52
C GLU A 401 -9.10 -19.30 18.50
N GLU A 402 -9.77 -19.06 17.37
CA GLU A 402 -11.21 -19.29 17.23
C GLU A 402 -11.53 -20.79 17.36
N ASP A 403 -10.71 -21.64 16.79
CA ASP A 403 -10.86 -23.09 16.87
C ASP A 403 -10.55 -23.63 18.26
N HIS A 404 -9.50 -23.14 18.92
CA HIS A 404 -9.20 -23.48 20.32
C HIS A 404 -10.32 -23.00 21.25
N MET A 405 -10.85 -21.79 21.01
CA MET A 405 -11.99 -21.22 21.72
C MET A 405 -13.27 -22.06 21.57
N LYS A 406 -13.57 -22.50 20.34
CA LYS A 406 -14.71 -23.38 20.04
C LYS A 406 -14.52 -24.73 20.71
N HIS A 407 -13.30 -25.27 20.70
CA HIS A 407 -12.98 -26.54 21.35
C HIS A 407 -13.17 -26.44 22.87
N LEU A 408 -12.57 -25.45 23.54
CA LEU A 408 -12.73 -25.27 24.98
C LEU A 408 -14.18 -25.05 25.41
N ARG A 409 -14.97 -24.29 24.63
CA ARG A 409 -16.41 -24.08 24.91
C ARG A 409 -17.23 -25.36 24.78
N ARG A 410 -16.93 -26.20 23.79
CA ARG A 410 -17.68 -27.45 23.55
C ARG A 410 -17.41 -28.52 24.60
N VAL A 411 -16.22 -28.52 25.19
CA VAL A 411 -15.76 -29.63 26.01
C VAL A 411 -15.49 -29.21 27.46
N GLN A 412 -15.90 -27.99 27.86
CA GLN A 412 -15.70 -27.42 29.20
C GLN A 412 -16.24 -28.30 30.35
N GLU A 413 -17.12 -29.27 30.06
CA GLU A 413 -17.66 -30.22 31.02
C GLU A 413 -16.90 -31.56 31.11
N LYS A 414 -15.93 -31.85 30.21
CA LYS A 414 -15.30 -33.19 30.09
C LYS A 414 -13.79 -33.25 29.84
N ILE A 415 -13.10 -32.13 29.53
CA ILE A 415 -11.64 -32.17 29.28
C ILE A 415 -10.87 -32.35 30.60
N THR A 416 -9.92 -33.28 30.61
CA THR A 416 -8.92 -33.44 31.69
C THR A 416 -7.92 -32.27 31.73
N MET A 417 -7.32 -31.96 32.88
CA MET A 417 -6.31 -30.88 32.95
C MET A 417 -5.13 -31.10 31.99
N GLU A 418 -4.75 -32.35 31.73
CA GLU A 418 -3.64 -32.68 30.84
C GLU A 418 -3.95 -32.39 29.37
N GLU A 419 -5.16 -32.70 28.91
CA GLU A 419 -5.62 -32.34 27.57
C GLU A 419 -5.68 -30.81 27.38
N GLN A 420 -6.07 -30.05 28.43
CA GLN A 420 -6.02 -28.59 28.39
C GLN A 420 -4.58 -28.06 28.25
N ARG A 421 -3.61 -28.65 28.97
CA ARG A 421 -2.18 -28.31 28.85
C ARG A 421 -1.64 -28.61 27.46
N SER A 422 -1.94 -29.81 26.93
CA SER A 422 -1.53 -30.21 25.58
C SER A 422 -2.11 -29.28 24.52
N GLY A 423 -3.40 -28.95 24.60
CA GLY A 423 -4.07 -28.03 23.68
C GLY A 423 -3.51 -26.61 23.74
N TYR A 424 -3.22 -26.09 24.94
CA TYR A 424 -2.58 -24.78 25.10
C TYR A 424 -1.15 -24.79 24.53
N ALA A 425 -0.36 -25.82 24.82
CA ALA A 425 1.00 -25.96 24.28
C ALA A 425 1.03 -26.09 22.75
N GLN A 426 -0.02 -26.66 22.14
CA GLN A 426 -0.18 -26.69 20.69
C GLN A 426 -0.53 -25.30 20.13
N LEU A 427 -1.48 -24.59 20.77
CA LEU A 427 -1.83 -23.22 20.41
C LEU A 427 -0.59 -22.31 20.47
N GLU A 428 0.13 -22.33 21.59
CA GLU A 428 1.32 -21.50 21.79
C GLU A 428 2.42 -21.78 20.77
N ARG A 429 2.66 -23.06 20.43
CA ARG A 429 3.58 -23.42 19.34
C ARG A 429 3.12 -22.88 18.00
N SER A 430 1.83 -22.94 17.69
CA SER A 430 1.28 -22.40 16.44
C SER A 430 1.45 -20.89 16.36
N LEU A 431 1.08 -20.17 17.41
CA LEU A 431 1.22 -18.72 17.50
C LEU A 431 2.70 -18.30 17.42
N ASP A 432 3.60 -19.03 18.07
CA ASP A 432 5.03 -18.75 18.00
C ASP A 432 5.55 -18.90 16.58
N MET A 433 5.17 -19.97 15.85
CA MET A 433 5.55 -20.12 14.44
C MET A 433 5.03 -18.99 13.54
N LYS A 434 3.84 -18.45 13.84
CA LYS A 434 3.24 -17.33 13.09
C LYS A 434 3.94 -16.00 13.38
N TYR A 435 4.09 -15.65 14.66
CA TYR A 435 4.45 -14.29 15.08
C TYR A 435 5.92 -14.11 15.48
N ARG A 436 6.72 -15.18 15.55
CA ARG A 436 8.16 -15.11 15.88
C ARG A 436 8.93 -14.12 14.98
N SER A 437 8.45 -13.88 13.75
CA SER A 437 8.99 -12.88 12.83
C SER A 437 9.03 -11.46 13.43
N LEU A 438 8.02 -11.08 14.22
CA LEU A 438 7.92 -9.77 14.86
C LEU A 438 9.05 -9.54 15.89
N GLY A 439 9.46 -10.61 16.57
CA GLY A 439 10.57 -10.58 17.53
C GLY A 439 11.95 -10.27 16.92
N HIS A 440 12.05 -10.20 15.59
CA HIS A 440 13.28 -9.84 14.88
C HIS A 440 13.32 -8.38 14.42
N LEU A 441 12.23 -7.63 14.57
CA LEU A 441 12.07 -6.27 14.03
C LEU A 441 12.62 -5.19 14.98
N ARG A 442 13.94 -5.20 15.18
CA ARG A 442 14.64 -4.28 16.11
C ARG A 442 14.71 -2.82 15.65
N ASN A 443 14.33 -2.53 14.41
CA ASN A 443 14.35 -1.19 13.83
C ASN A 443 12.95 -0.57 13.73
N LEU A 444 11.93 -1.26 14.27
CA LEU A 444 10.56 -0.84 14.15
C LEU A 444 10.29 0.41 15.00
N ARG A 445 9.82 1.46 14.33
CA ARG A 445 9.42 2.75 14.92
C ARG A 445 7.91 2.89 15.01
N ALA A 446 7.16 2.24 14.11
CA ALA A 446 5.70 2.23 14.16
C ALA A 446 5.14 0.82 13.98
N LEU A 447 4.31 0.39 14.93
CA LEU A 447 3.61 -0.89 14.90
C LEU A 447 2.10 -0.65 14.98
N THR A 448 1.36 -1.04 13.95
CA THR A 448 -0.09 -1.22 14.01
C THR A 448 -0.42 -2.69 13.85
N PHE A 449 -1.09 -3.28 14.82
CA PHE A 449 -1.48 -4.69 14.78
C PHE A 449 -2.95 -4.88 15.18
N GLY A 450 -3.72 -5.49 14.29
CA GLY A 450 -5.14 -5.77 14.52
C GLY A 450 -5.38 -7.13 15.18
N ARG A 451 -6.37 -7.18 16.09
CA ARG A 451 -6.95 -8.39 16.73
C ARG A 451 -5.92 -9.26 17.46
N CYS A 452 -5.29 -8.71 18.50
CA CYS A 452 -4.33 -9.41 19.35
C CYS A 452 -4.97 -10.35 20.41
N ASN A 453 -6.24 -10.74 20.27
CA ASN A 453 -6.94 -11.58 21.27
C ASN A 453 -6.24 -12.93 21.52
N ALA A 454 -5.65 -13.51 20.49
CA ALA A 454 -4.97 -14.81 20.54
C ALA A 454 -3.65 -14.80 21.30
N TRP A 455 -3.04 -13.64 21.53
CA TRP A 455 -1.65 -13.58 21.97
C TRP A 455 -1.51 -14.05 23.41
N THR A 456 -0.77 -15.14 23.61
CA THR A 456 -0.34 -15.60 24.94
C THR A 456 0.70 -14.64 25.51
N ALA A 457 0.95 -14.75 26.82
CA ALA A 457 1.99 -13.97 27.48
C ALA A 457 3.37 -14.08 26.80
N ASP A 458 3.73 -15.27 26.32
CA ASP A 458 5.01 -15.48 25.64
C ASP A 458 5.05 -14.81 24.26
N ILE A 459 3.94 -14.80 23.53
CA ILE A 459 3.84 -14.07 22.26
C ILE A 459 3.98 -12.57 22.50
N TRP A 460 3.32 -12.03 23.52
CA TRP A 460 3.49 -10.62 23.91
C TRP A 460 4.95 -10.29 24.22
N ARG A 461 5.61 -11.10 25.05
CA ARG A 461 7.04 -10.91 25.38
C ARG A 461 7.89 -10.96 24.13
N LYS A 462 7.79 -12.01 23.31
CA LYS A 462 8.63 -12.19 22.13
C LYS A 462 8.41 -11.12 21.07
N CYS A 463 7.16 -10.69 20.84
CA CYS A 463 6.82 -9.73 19.79
C CYS A 463 7.07 -8.28 20.23
N LEU A 464 6.60 -7.87 21.41
CA LEU A 464 6.74 -6.48 21.85
C LEU A 464 8.13 -6.18 22.40
N SER A 465 8.72 -7.03 23.24
CA SER A 465 9.98 -6.67 23.91
C SER A 465 11.12 -6.39 22.94
N ALA A 466 11.13 -7.06 21.79
CA ALA A 466 12.16 -6.91 20.78
C ALA A 466 12.10 -5.58 20.03
N CYS A 467 10.90 -5.02 19.84
CA CYS A 467 10.70 -3.77 19.11
C CYS A 467 10.41 -2.56 20.00
N ALA A 468 10.01 -2.78 21.26
CA ALA A 468 9.61 -1.73 22.21
C ALA A 468 10.62 -0.56 22.35
N PRO A 469 11.94 -0.77 22.46
CA PRO A 469 12.87 0.33 22.78
C PRO A 469 12.90 1.49 21.78
N LYS A 470 12.64 1.23 20.49
CA LYS A 470 12.66 2.24 19.41
C LYS A 470 11.28 2.64 18.92
N LEU A 471 10.24 2.14 19.58
CA LEU A 471 8.89 2.30 19.09
C LEU A 471 8.36 3.70 19.44
N GLU A 472 8.07 4.49 18.42
CA GLU A 472 7.49 5.84 18.52
C GLU A 472 5.96 5.84 18.42
N PHE A 473 5.41 4.86 17.71
CA PHE A 473 3.96 4.69 17.52
C PHE A 473 3.54 3.23 17.73
N LEU A 474 2.56 3.02 18.60
CA LEU A 474 1.95 1.72 18.84
C LEU A 474 0.43 1.81 18.67
N SER A 475 -0.14 1.01 17.77
CA SER A 475 -1.58 0.81 17.66
C SER A 475 -1.94 -0.66 17.79
N LEU A 476 -2.63 -1.04 18.85
CA LEU A 476 -3.10 -2.41 19.08
C LEU A 476 -4.63 -2.44 19.08
N ALA A 477 -5.22 -3.50 18.55
CA ALA A 477 -6.67 -3.61 18.52
C ALA A 477 -7.18 -4.98 18.93
N GLY A 478 -8.40 -5.02 19.48
CA GLY A 478 -9.13 -6.24 19.79
C GLY A 478 -8.33 -7.16 20.71
N TRP A 479 -8.09 -6.70 21.93
CA TRP A 479 -7.67 -7.54 23.06
C TRP A 479 -8.79 -7.48 24.09
N ASP A 480 -9.43 -8.61 24.38
CA ASP A 480 -10.62 -8.63 25.23
C ASP A 480 -10.34 -8.78 26.73
N GLY A 481 -9.12 -9.19 27.10
CA GLY A 481 -8.60 -9.39 28.47
C GLY A 481 -9.40 -10.32 29.39
N LYS A 482 -10.61 -10.70 28.98
CA LYS A 482 -11.54 -11.56 29.71
C LYS A 482 -11.36 -13.03 29.33
N SER A 483 -10.79 -13.30 28.16
CA SER A 483 -10.45 -14.66 27.76
C SER A 483 -9.27 -15.14 28.60
N ARG A 484 -9.54 -15.93 29.64
CA ARG A 484 -8.49 -16.62 30.43
C ARG A 484 -7.61 -17.56 29.59
N ILE A 485 -7.88 -17.71 28.29
CA ILE A 485 -7.14 -18.58 27.37
C ILE A 485 -5.70 -18.11 27.18
N GLN A 486 -5.40 -16.85 27.46
CA GLN A 486 -4.06 -16.28 27.33
C GLN A 486 -3.12 -16.71 28.48
N ASP A 487 -3.68 -17.25 29.56
CA ASP A 487 -2.94 -17.81 30.69
C ASP A 487 -2.84 -19.33 30.58
N THR A 488 -1.77 -19.89 31.14
CA THR A 488 -1.59 -21.33 31.18
C THR A 488 -2.69 -22.00 32.02
N PRO A 489 -3.08 -23.25 31.73
CA PRO A 489 -4.08 -23.97 32.52
C PRO A 489 -3.79 -24.00 34.03
N ASP A 490 -2.51 -24.13 34.41
CA ASP A 490 -2.07 -24.18 35.80
C ASP A 490 -2.24 -22.83 36.51
N GLU A 491 -2.00 -21.72 35.81
CA GLU A 491 -2.19 -20.38 36.39
C GLU A 491 -3.66 -20.03 36.53
N ARG A 492 -4.49 -20.47 35.59
CA ARG A 492 -5.95 -20.35 35.74
C ARG A 492 -6.46 -21.07 36.98
N LEU A 493 -5.85 -22.20 37.35
CA LEU A 493 -6.16 -22.93 38.58
C LEU A 493 -5.66 -22.17 39.81
N LYS A 494 -4.40 -21.73 39.83
CA LYS A 494 -3.84 -20.92 40.93
C LYS A 494 -4.67 -19.65 41.18
N ALA A 495 -5.05 -18.95 40.12
CA ALA A 495 -5.91 -17.77 40.18
C ALA A 495 -7.35 -18.05 40.65
N ARG A 496 -7.79 -19.32 40.68
CA ARG A 496 -9.07 -19.74 41.29
C ARG A 496 -8.90 -20.11 42.76
N GLU A 497 -7.73 -20.60 43.15
CA GLU A 497 -7.41 -21.02 44.51
C GLU A 497 -7.02 -19.84 45.41
N GLU A 498 -6.48 -18.76 44.84
CA GLU A 498 -6.18 -17.52 45.55
C GLU A 498 -7.47 -16.81 46.02
N LEU A 499 -7.64 -16.72 47.35
CA LEU A 499 -8.73 -16.11 48.13
C LEU A 499 -8.89 -14.58 47.88
N PRO A 500 -10.05 -13.97 48.25
CA PRO A 500 -10.44 -12.66 47.76
C PRO A 500 -9.61 -11.52 48.38
N GLY A 501 -8.98 -10.72 47.53
CA GLY A 501 -8.31 -9.49 47.96
C GLY A 501 -7.84 -8.63 46.79
N GLU A 502 -7.20 -9.25 45.80
CA GLU A 502 -6.75 -8.58 44.58
C GLU A 502 -6.97 -9.51 43.36
N PRO A 503 -7.49 -8.99 42.23
CA PRO A 503 -7.60 -9.79 41.03
C PRO A 503 -6.19 -10.17 40.55
N PRO A 504 -5.87 -11.46 40.41
CA PRO A 504 -4.54 -11.87 39.94
C PRO A 504 -4.32 -11.31 38.54
N ILE A 505 -3.29 -10.46 38.39
CA ILE A 505 -2.87 -9.93 37.10
C ILE A 505 -2.46 -11.12 36.22
N SER A 506 -3.15 -11.31 35.10
CA SER A 506 -2.85 -12.37 34.14
C SER A 506 -1.42 -12.28 33.64
N LEU A 507 -0.82 -13.39 33.20
CA LEU A 507 0.53 -13.34 32.65
C LEU A 507 0.60 -12.45 31.41
N ALA A 508 -0.47 -12.46 30.59
CA ALA A 508 -0.56 -11.62 29.41
C ALA A 508 -0.56 -10.14 29.80
N GLU A 509 -1.29 -9.75 30.85
CA GLU A 509 -1.26 -8.39 31.38
C GLU A 509 0.12 -7.98 31.90
N ARG A 510 0.83 -8.88 32.59
CA ARG A 510 2.22 -8.63 33.01
C ARG A 510 3.14 -8.44 31.81
N ALA A 511 3.01 -9.30 30.78
CA ALA A 511 3.80 -9.18 29.57
C ALA A 511 3.54 -7.88 28.80
N ILE A 512 2.29 -7.42 28.73
CA ILE A 512 1.93 -6.10 28.16
C ILE A 512 2.55 -4.99 29.01
N ALA A 513 2.44 -5.07 30.34
CA ALA A 513 3.00 -4.08 31.25
C ALA A 513 4.52 -3.94 31.08
N ASP A 514 5.22 -5.06 31.00
CA ASP A 514 6.67 -5.11 30.79
C ASP A 514 7.03 -4.57 29.40
N GLY A 515 6.24 -4.90 28.37
CA GLY A 515 6.40 -4.37 27.02
C GLY A 515 6.30 -2.84 26.98
N PHE A 516 5.28 -2.26 27.61
CA PHE A 516 5.09 -0.81 27.67
C PHE A 516 6.22 -0.11 28.45
N ALA A 517 6.67 -0.71 29.55
CA ALA A 517 7.74 -0.15 30.37
C ALA A 517 9.08 -0.01 29.62
N LEU A 518 9.27 -0.76 28.53
CA LEU A 518 10.47 -0.73 27.68
C LEU A 518 10.42 0.32 26.56
N MET A 519 9.31 1.02 26.34
CA MET A 519 9.13 1.92 25.20
C MET A 519 9.65 3.33 25.46
N SER A 520 10.97 3.51 25.50
CA SER A 520 11.59 4.81 25.83
C SER A 520 11.36 5.91 24.80
N GLU A 521 11.09 5.57 23.54
CA GLU A 521 10.93 6.54 22.44
C GLU A 521 9.45 6.79 22.07
N ILE A 522 8.50 6.26 22.85
CA ILE A 522 7.07 6.28 22.50
C ILE A 522 6.49 7.68 22.53
N ARG A 523 5.76 8.03 21.47
CA ARG A 523 5.03 9.31 21.34
C ARG A 523 3.53 9.11 21.30
N HIS A 524 3.09 7.95 20.82
CA HIS A 524 1.68 7.70 20.58
C HIS A 524 1.31 6.24 20.83
N ILE A 525 0.36 5.99 21.74
CA ILE A 525 -0.27 4.68 21.96
C ILE A 525 -1.76 4.77 21.63
N GLN A 526 -2.20 3.97 20.67
CA GLN A 526 -3.60 3.79 20.30
C GLN A 526 -4.06 2.36 20.63
N LEU A 527 -5.11 2.22 21.43
CA LEU A 527 -5.69 0.95 21.80
C LEU A 527 -7.16 0.92 21.35
N VAL A 528 -7.52 0.07 20.39
CA VAL A 528 -8.86 0.04 19.78
C VAL A 528 -9.62 -1.20 20.23
N LYS A 529 -10.80 -1.03 20.82
CA LYS A 529 -11.61 -2.12 21.42
C LYS A 529 -10.74 -3.00 22.32
N PHE A 530 -9.98 -2.35 23.18
CA PHE A 530 -8.95 -2.96 23.99
C PHE A 530 -9.41 -2.98 25.44
N TYR A 531 -9.27 -4.11 26.12
CA TYR A 531 -9.53 -4.23 27.54
C TYR A 531 -8.46 -3.47 28.32
N ILE A 532 -8.88 -2.68 29.30
CA ILE A 532 -7.97 -1.85 30.09
C ILE A 532 -7.86 -2.52 31.45
N GLY A 533 -7.03 -3.55 31.50
CA GLY A 533 -6.76 -4.29 32.72
C GLY A 533 -5.75 -3.60 33.62
N HIS A 534 -5.50 -4.22 34.77
CA HIS A 534 -4.53 -3.71 35.74
C HIS A 534 -3.12 -3.64 35.13
N GLY A 535 -2.73 -4.63 34.35
CA GLY A 535 -1.43 -4.65 33.66
C GLY A 535 -1.24 -3.49 32.68
N VAL A 536 -2.28 -3.11 31.93
CA VAL A 536 -2.20 -1.95 31.02
C VAL A 536 -1.95 -0.66 31.80
N VAL A 537 -2.72 -0.45 32.88
CA VAL A 537 -2.59 0.73 33.75
C VAL A 537 -1.19 0.78 34.39
N GLN A 538 -0.70 -0.35 34.91
CA GLN A 538 0.63 -0.44 35.51
C GLN A 538 1.75 -0.28 34.48
N GLY A 539 1.59 -0.83 33.28
CA GLY A 539 2.53 -0.65 32.17
C GLY A 539 2.74 0.81 31.83
N ILE A 540 1.64 1.57 31.70
CA ILE A 540 1.72 3.02 31.44
C ILE A 540 2.34 3.76 32.63
N LYS A 541 2.02 3.40 33.89
CA LYS A 541 2.70 3.99 35.06
C LYS A 541 4.20 3.76 35.02
N ARG A 542 4.63 2.52 34.75
CA ARG A 542 6.06 2.16 34.66
C ARG A 542 6.75 2.86 33.51
N LEU A 543 6.09 2.99 32.36
CA LEU A 543 6.58 3.76 31.22
C LEU A 543 6.91 5.21 31.62
N LEU A 544 5.98 5.89 32.31
CA LEU A 544 6.18 7.26 32.80
C LEU A 544 7.26 7.34 33.89
N GLN A 545 7.37 6.33 34.76
CA GLN A 545 8.41 6.27 35.79
C GLN A 545 9.80 6.07 35.19
N ASN A 546 9.92 5.27 34.13
CA ASN A 546 11.18 4.99 33.46
C ASN A 546 11.63 6.14 32.55
N ASN A 547 10.70 7.00 32.12
CA ASN A 547 10.96 8.12 31.23
C ASN A 547 10.42 9.41 31.87
N PRO A 548 11.20 10.06 32.76
CA PRO A 548 10.71 11.20 33.53
C PRO A 548 10.37 12.43 32.66
N ASP A 549 10.94 12.50 31.45
CA ASP A 549 10.64 13.55 30.47
C ASP A 549 9.33 13.29 29.71
N LEU A 550 8.75 12.09 29.85
CA LEU A 550 7.54 11.69 29.16
C LEU A 550 6.31 12.04 29.99
N GLU A 551 5.46 12.93 29.48
CA GLU A 551 4.16 13.24 30.08
C GLU A 551 3.02 12.90 29.13
N ILE A 552 1.86 12.51 29.67
CA ILE A 552 0.64 12.33 28.87
C ILE A 552 0.12 13.71 28.48
N GLU A 553 0.40 14.14 27.25
CA GLU A 553 -0.11 15.39 26.67
C GLU A 553 -1.63 15.35 26.53
N SER A 554 -2.16 14.24 26.01
CA SER A 554 -3.59 14.05 25.88
C SER A 554 -4.00 12.59 25.90
N LEU A 555 -5.15 12.34 26.51
CA LEU A 555 -5.81 11.04 26.52
C LEU A 555 -7.21 11.21 25.93
N TYR A 556 -7.56 10.43 24.92
CA TYR A 556 -8.93 10.32 24.42
C TYR A 556 -9.49 8.96 24.78
N VAL A 557 -10.73 8.94 25.25
CA VAL A 557 -11.49 7.73 25.54
C VAL A 557 -12.75 7.77 24.69
N ASN A 558 -12.90 6.81 23.78
CA ASN A 558 -13.96 6.80 22.76
C ASN A 558 -14.05 8.15 22.00
N GLY A 559 -12.88 8.66 21.59
CA GLY A 559 -12.75 9.93 20.86
C GLY A 559 -12.96 11.21 21.70
N LYS A 560 -13.23 11.10 23.01
CA LYS A 560 -13.41 12.27 23.89
C LYS A 560 -12.17 12.53 24.74
N LYS A 561 -11.63 13.75 24.69
CA LYS A 561 -10.46 14.17 25.47
C LYS A 561 -10.76 14.13 26.98
N ALA A 562 -9.89 13.50 27.76
CA ALA A 562 -9.94 13.45 29.20
C ALA A 562 -9.16 14.62 29.84
N ARG A 563 -9.66 15.18 30.94
CA ARG A 563 -9.03 16.32 31.63
C ARG A 563 -7.78 15.93 32.44
N ASN A 564 -7.68 14.68 32.88
CA ASN A 564 -6.53 14.14 33.59
C ASN A 564 -6.26 12.72 33.08
N GLY A 565 -5.22 12.57 32.26
CA GLY A 565 -4.92 11.32 31.56
C GLY A 565 -4.84 10.13 32.50
N MET A 566 -3.94 10.17 33.49
CA MET A 566 -3.70 9.02 34.36
C MET A 566 -4.88 8.69 35.30
N LYS A 567 -5.52 9.69 35.91
CA LYS A 567 -6.71 9.45 36.74
C LYS A 567 -7.86 8.86 35.93
N ARG A 568 -8.05 9.33 34.69
CA ARG A 568 -9.08 8.79 33.81
C ARG A 568 -8.76 7.36 33.37
N LEU A 569 -7.50 7.05 33.08
CA LEU A 569 -7.06 5.71 32.73
C LEU A 569 -7.31 4.70 33.86
N GLN A 570 -7.04 5.09 35.11
CA GLN A 570 -7.39 4.29 36.29
C GLN A 570 -8.91 4.12 36.46
N ALA A 571 -9.69 5.18 36.20
CA ALA A 571 -11.14 5.13 36.35
C ALA A 571 -11.85 4.25 35.31
N ILE A 572 -11.17 3.84 34.24
CA ILE A 572 -11.71 2.94 33.20
C ILE A 572 -11.07 1.55 33.26
N GLU A 573 -10.30 1.26 34.31
CA GLU A 573 -9.78 -0.07 34.60
C GLU A 573 -10.94 -1.09 34.68
N GLY A 574 -10.78 -2.25 34.05
CA GLY A 574 -11.81 -3.28 33.93
C GLY A 574 -12.81 -3.09 32.78
N THR A 575 -12.63 -2.08 31.93
CA THR A 575 -13.52 -1.83 30.77
C THR A 575 -12.82 -2.12 29.44
N SER A 576 -13.61 -2.42 28.38
CA SER A 576 -13.11 -2.47 27.00
C SER A 576 -13.54 -1.21 26.27
N THR A 577 -12.60 -0.45 25.73
CA THR A 577 -12.84 0.89 25.18
C THR A 577 -11.79 1.23 24.14
N ASP A 578 -12.08 2.26 23.32
CA ASP A 578 -11.05 2.88 22.48
C ASP A 578 -10.29 3.91 23.30
N ILE A 579 -8.96 3.84 23.30
CA ILE A 579 -8.05 4.78 23.94
C ILE A 579 -7.04 5.29 22.93
N ASP A 580 -6.74 6.57 23.05
CA ASP A 580 -5.67 7.23 22.32
C ASP A 580 -4.85 8.08 23.31
N ILE A 581 -3.56 7.78 23.47
CA ILE A 581 -2.63 8.42 24.41
C ILE A 581 -1.51 9.08 23.61
N HIS A 582 -1.40 10.41 23.70
CA HIS A 582 -0.32 11.20 23.13
C HIS A 582 0.63 11.60 24.26
N PHE A 583 1.93 11.44 24.01
CA PHE A 583 2.99 11.82 24.92
C PHE A 583 3.79 13.00 24.35
N GLN A 584 4.38 13.81 25.23
CA GLN A 584 5.19 14.98 24.85
C GLN A 584 6.54 14.62 24.23
#